data_AF-A0A147F9M1-F1
#
_entry.id   AF-A0A147F9M1-F1
#
_cell.length_a   1.000
_cell.length_b   1.000
_cell.length_c   1.000
_cell.angle_alpha   90.00
_cell.angle_beta   90.00
_cell.angle_gamma   90.00
#
_symmetry.space_group_name_H-M   'P 1'
#
loop_
_entity.id
_entity.type
_entity.pdbx_description
1 polymer ?
#
loop_
_entity_poly.entity_id
_entity_poly.type
_entity_poly.pdbx_seq_one_letter_code
_entity_poly.pdbx_strand_id
1 'polypeptide(L)' 'ATQFHPEPTAEAFVARMEVYRDAGYFDAEAFDQVSAHVRTASVEQPTLLLRSFAARAVAA' A
#
# COMPACT_ATOMS: atom_id res chain seq x y z
N ALA A 1 -18.39 5.83 6.15
CA ALA A 1 -17.31 6.03 5.17
C ALA A 1 -16.19 5.06 5.51
N THR A 2 -15.75 4.23 4.57
CA THR A 2 -14.51 3.45 4.72
C THR A 2 -13.35 4.37 4.38
N GLN A 3 -12.34 4.43 5.24
CA GLN A 3 -11.13 5.20 4.97
C GLN A 3 -10.33 4.46 3.89
N PHE A 4 -10.27 5.04 2.70
CA PHE A 4 -9.36 4.59 1.65
C PHE A 4 -8.00 5.23 1.87
N HIS A 5 -6.93 4.43 1.79
CA HIS A 5 -5.54 4.87 1.85
C HIS A 5 -4.97 4.83 0.43
N PRO A 6 -5.08 5.91 -0.35
CA PRO A 6 -4.51 5.95 -1.69
C PRO A 6 -3.00 6.21 -1.69
N GLU A 7 -2.41 6.55 -0.54
CA GLU A 7 -1.00 6.88 -0.40
C GLU A 7 0.00 5.71 -0.40
N PRO A 8 -0.30 4.49 0.09
CA PRO A 8 0.74 3.48 0.28
C PRO A 8 1.21 2.89 -1.05
N THR A 9 2.53 2.80 -1.18
CA THR A 9 3.19 2.01 -2.23
C THR A 9 3.30 0.54 -1.80
N ALA A 10 3.66 -0.35 -2.74
CA ALA A 10 3.96 -1.75 -2.41
C ALA A 10 5.06 -1.85 -1.33
N GLU A 11 6.12 -1.04 -1.43
CA GLU A 11 7.18 -1.00 -0.40
C GLU A 11 6.70 -0.46 0.95
N ALA A 12 5.83 0.56 0.96
CA ALA A 12 5.22 1.03 2.21
C ALA A 12 4.35 -0.06 2.86
N PHE A 13 3.72 -0.91 2.05
CA PHE A 13 2.95 -2.04 2.55
C PHE A 13 3.86 -3.12 3.14
N VAL A 14 4.96 -3.47 2.46
CA VAL A 14 5.98 -4.39 2.96
C VAL A 14 6.60 -3.91 4.27
N ALA A 15 6.94 -2.62 4.37
CA ALA A 15 7.49 -2.07 5.62
C ALA A 15 6.51 -2.24 6.79
N ARG A 16 5.20 -2.11 6.54
CA ARG A 16 4.17 -2.41 7.54
C ARG A 16 4.06 -3.89 7.84
N MET A 17 4.21 -4.76 6.85
CA MET A 17 4.24 -6.21 7.08
C MET A 17 5.38 -6.59 8.02
N GLU A 18 6.54 -5.93 7.95
CA GLU A 18 7.67 -6.16 8.85
C GLU A 18 7.31 -5.76 10.29
N VAL A 19 6.70 -4.59 10.48
CA VAL A 19 6.22 -4.13 11.80
C VAL A 19 5.19 -5.07 12.41
N TYR A 20 4.30 -5.64 11.58
CA TYR A 20 3.20 -6.51 12.03
C TYR A 20 3.45 -8.00 11.82
N ARG A 21 4.70 -8.41 11.59
CA ARG A 21 5.06 -9.78 11.21
C ARG A 21 4.51 -10.83 12.18
N ASP A 22 4.63 -10.58 13.47
CA ASP A 22 4.21 -11.51 14.53
C ASP A 22 2.82 -11.20 15.10
N ALA A 23 2.06 -10.31 14.46
CA ALA A 23 0.73 -9.88 14.92
C ALA A 23 -0.42 -10.77 14.37
N GLY A 24 -0.11 -11.86 13.69
CA GLY A 24 -1.10 -12.83 13.22
C GLY A 24 -1.84 -12.45 11.92
N TYR A 25 -1.32 -11.48 11.16
CA TYR A 25 -1.91 -11.09 9.86
C TYR A 25 -1.57 -12.06 8.72
N PHE A 26 -0.44 -12.74 8.81
CA PHE A 26 0.04 -13.79 7.92
C PHE A 26 1.02 -14.68 8.70
N ASP A 27 1.44 -15.81 8.12
CA ASP A 27 2.48 -16.65 8.72
C ASP A 27 3.81 -15.90 8.74
N ALA A 28 4.36 -15.66 9.94
CA ALA A 28 5.60 -14.94 10.13
C ALA A 28 6.79 -15.61 9.41
N GLU A 29 6.79 -16.93 9.26
CA GLU A 29 7.84 -17.66 8.52
C GLU A 29 7.73 -17.44 7.01
N ALA A 30 6.54 -17.12 6.51
CA ALA A 30 6.27 -16.86 5.09
C ALA A 30 6.54 -15.40 4.67
N PHE A 31 7.09 -14.54 5.54
CA PHE A 31 7.29 -13.10 5.27
C PHE A 31 7.95 -12.82 3.92
N ASP A 32 9.04 -13.51 3.60
CA ASP A 32 9.79 -13.26 2.36
C ASP A 32 8.94 -13.61 1.13
N GLN A 33 8.21 -14.72 1.18
CA GLN A 33 7.33 -15.16 0.10
C GLN A 33 6.15 -14.19 -0.10
N VAL A 34 5.45 -13.85 0.98
CA VAL A 34 4.27 -12.98 0.92
C VAL A 34 4.68 -11.57 0.50
N SER A 35 5.78 -11.05 1.04
CA SER A 35 6.26 -9.71 0.69
C SER A 35 6.74 -9.64 -0.77
N ALA A 36 7.39 -10.70 -1.28
CA ALA A 36 7.75 -10.78 -2.70
C ALA A 36 6.50 -10.73 -3.59
N HIS A 37 5.43 -11.43 -3.20
CA HIS A 37 4.16 -11.38 -3.92
C HIS A 37 3.54 -9.97 -3.89
N VAL A 38 3.49 -9.32 -2.73
CA VAL A 38 2.97 -7.94 -2.59
C VAL A 38 3.70 -6.96 -3.50
N ARG A 39 5.02 -7.10 -3.68
CA ARG A 39 5.82 -6.23 -4.57
C ARG A 39 5.47 -6.38 -6.05
N THR A 40 4.81 -7.48 -6.45
CA THR A 40 4.34 -7.67 -7.82
C THR A 40 3.01 -6.95 -8.10
N ALA A 41 2.32 -6.46 -7.06
CA ALA A 41 1.06 -5.76 -7.23
C ALA A 41 1.26 -4.39 -7.89
N SER A 42 0.53 -4.13 -8.97
CA SER A 42 0.45 -2.79 -9.55
C SER A 42 -0.41 -1.88 -8.67
N VAL A 43 0.12 -0.72 -8.29
CA VAL A 43 -0.52 0.29 -7.41
C VAL A 43 -0.61 1.67 -8.09
N GLU A 44 -0.85 1.68 -9.40
CA GLU A 44 -0.85 2.93 -10.19
C GLU A 44 -2.11 3.77 -9.99
N GLN A 45 -3.27 3.13 -9.89
CA GLN A 45 -4.58 3.79 -9.85
C GLN A 45 -4.75 4.69 -8.62
N PRO A 46 -4.36 4.29 -7.39
CA PRO A 46 -4.44 5.17 -6.22
C PRO A 46 -3.60 6.44 -6.37
N THR A 47 -2.39 6.32 -6.95
CA THR A 47 -1.51 7.47 -7.21
C THR A 47 -2.08 8.43 -8.26
N LEU A 48 -2.69 7.88 -9.33
CA LEU A 48 -3.39 8.68 -10.34
C LEU A 48 -4.60 9.43 -9.77
N LEU A 49 -5.33 8.82 -8.84
CA LEU A 49 -6.42 9.48 -8.12
C LEU A 49 -5.90 10.67 -7.29
N LEU A 50 -4.82 10.49 -6.53
CA LEU A 50 -4.20 11.57 -5.76
C LEU A 50 -3.71 12.72 -6.65
N ARG A 51 -3.07 12.40 -7.78
CA ARG A 51 -2.63 13.39 -8.76
C ARG A 51 -3.81 14.19 -9.33
N SER A 52 -4.89 13.50 -9.70
CA SER A 52 -6.09 14.12 -10.27
C SER A 52 -6.80 15.01 -9.26
N PHE A 53 -6.86 14.57 -7.99
CA PHE A 53 -7.38 15.37 -6.89
C PHE A 53 -6.56 16.65 -6.70
N ALA A 54 -5.23 16.54 -6.58
CA ALA A 54 -4.35 17.69 -6.38
C ALA A 54 -4.47 18.71 -7.53
N ALA A 55 -4.50 18.24 -8.78
CA ALA A 55 -4.67 19.11 -9.94
C ALA A 55 -5.98 19.91 -9.90
N ARG A 56 -7.07 19.27 -9.45
CA ARG A 56 -8.38 19.93 -9.31
C ARG A 56 -8.45 20.86 -8.11
N ALA A 57 -7.80 20.51 -7.00
CA ALA A 57 -7.79 21.31 -5.80
C ALA A 57 -6.99 22.62 -5.96
N VAL A 58 -5.92 22.61 -6.75
CA VAL A 58 -5.09 23.80 -7.02
C VAL A 58 -5.70 24.70 -8.10
N ALA A 59 -6.53 24.15 -8.99
CA ALA A 59 -7.22 24.90 -10.04
C ALA A 59 -8.52 25.59 -9.57
N ALA A 60 -8.95 25.32 -8.34
CA ALA A 60 -10.11 25.92 -7.69
C ALA A 60 -9.70 27.12 -6.83
#